data_AF-A0A3Q1HD89-F1
#
_entry.id   AF-A0A3Q1HD89-F1
#
_cell.length_a   1.000
_cell.length_b   1.000
_cell.length_c   1.000
_cell.angle_alpha   90.00
_cell.angle_beta   90.00
_cell.angle_gamma   90.00
#
_symmetry.space_group_name_H-M   'P 1'
#
loop_
_entity.id
_entity.type
_entity.pdbx_description
1 polymer ?
#
loop_
_entity_poly.entity_id
_entity_poly.type
_entity_poly.pdbx_seq_one_letter_code
_entity_poly.pdbx_strand_id
1 'polypeptide(L)'
;MQLQLISFVLIILHCMDYTGCQQHSSSRHRQHKQIPGVSSGCQQGGCLTCSDYNGCLSCKPRFFMHLERIGMKQIGVCMTSCPPGFYGTRSPERNTCTKCRSECDSCFNKNFCTRCRAGFYLHLGKCQESCPEGLVRSDTQRECVPKCPAECESCVNGETCMQCRPGLYQLSGRCHHVCPDDYEPNDKLMECTPQVHCEVGEWSEWSPCSRSGRTCGFKRGQETRTRQVLQYPSPFGQPCPEISEIKECLVKRRKCPELGERGTERREVKERKKERKKERKKERKKERKKERKKERKKGRKDICRQTVQTLLIDFTPSCDYPVAPAPTESPVNGS
;
A
#
# COMPACT_ATOMS: atom_id res chain seq x y z
N MET A 1 19.98 -25.22 26.47
CA MET A 1 18.81 -25.65 27.26
C MET A 1 18.44 -24.68 28.41
N GLN A 2 18.62 -23.36 28.25
CA GLN A 2 18.24 -22.36 29.28
C GLN A 2 17.32 -21.24 28.76
N LEU A 3 17.06 -21.17 27.45
CA LEU A 3 16.21 -20.14 26.84
C LEU A 3 14.72 -20.51 26.77
N GLN A 4 14.36 -21.79 26.90
CA GLN A 4 12.96 -22.22 26.91
C GLN A 4 12.27 -22.01 28.26
N LEU A 5 13.03 -21.93 29.37
CA LEU A 5 12.48 -21.62 30.69
C LEU A 5 12.03 -20.14 30.81
N ILE A 6 12.71 -19.23 30.11
CA ILE A 6 12.37 -17.80 30.12
C ILE A 6 11.06 -17.54 29.39
N SER A 7 10.78 -18.27 28.30
CA SER A 7 9.51 -18.17 27.57
C SER A 7 8.32 -18.67 28.39
N PHE A 8 8.48 -19.75 29.16
CA PHE A 8 7.43 -20.24 30.06
C PHE A 8 7.19 -19.31 31.25
N VAL A 9 8.24 -18.67 31.80
CA VAL A 9 8.09 -17.70 32.90
C VAL A 9 7.42 -16.41 32.43
N LEU A 10 7.68 -15.95 31.20
CA LEU A 10 6.99 -14.79 30.63
C LEU A 10 5.52 -15.08 30.28
N ILE A 11 5.20 -16.32 29.87
CA ILE A 11 3.80 -16.74 29.66
C ILE A 11 3.06 -16.83 31.01
N ILE A 12 3.70 -17.33 32.07
CA ILE A 12 3.09 -17.37 33.42
C ILE A 12 2.92 -15.96 34.01
N LEU A 13 3.87 -15.05 33.79
CA LEU A 13 3.74 -13.64 34.21
C LEU A 13 2.64 -12.91 33.41
N HIS A 14 2.49 -13.20 32.12
CA HIS A 14 1.39 -12.65 31.31
C HIS A 14 0.03 -13.33 31.57
N CYS A 15 0.01 -14.53 32.18
CA CYS A 15 -1.22 -15.19 32.63
C CYS A 15 -1.64 -14.77 34.05
N MET A 16 -0.73 -14.23 34.88
CA MET A 16 -1.08 -13.66 36.18
C MET A 16 -1.61 -12.21 36.09
N ASP A 17 -1.37 -11.51 34.99
CA ASP A 17 -1.95 -10.18 34.70
C ASP A 17 -3.24 -10.23 33.85
N TYR A 18 -3.71 -11.43 33.46
CA TYR A 18 -4.94 -11.61 32.65
C TYR A 18 -6.08 -12.32 33.39
N THR A 19 -6.10 -12.23 34.72
CA THR A 19 -7.30 -12.44 35.54
C THR A 19 -7.79 -11.12 36.12
N GLY A 20 -7.91 -10.11 35.26
CA GLY A 20 -8.61 -8.83 35.52
C GLY A 20 -10.05 -8.94 35.05
N CYS A 21 -10.93 -9.37 35.96
CA CYS A 21 -12.35 -9.56 35.71
C CYS A 21 -13.08 -8.28 35.25
N GLN A 22 -14.07 -8.53 34.40
CA GLN A 22 -15.17 -7.66 33.98
C GLN A 22 -15.63 -6.64 35.03
N GLN A 23 -15.86 -5.42 34.56
CA GLN A 23 -16.74 -4.43 35.19
C GLN A 23 -18.18 -4.93 35.20
N HIS A 24 -18.48 -5.89 36.06
CA HIS A 24 -19.77 -5.97 36.72
C HIS A 24 -19.58 -5.33 38.09
N SER A 25 -20.35 -4.27 38.36
CA SER A 25 -20.39 -3.59 39.65
C SER A 25 -20.70 -4.60 40.75
N SER A 26 -19.64 -5.16 41.33
CA SER A 26 -19.69 -5.97 42.53
C SER A 26 -19.92 -5.00 43.69
N SER A 27 -21.18 -4.62 43.88
CA SER A 27 -21.61 -4.07 45.15
C SER A 27 -21.23 -5.11 46.20
N ARG A 28 -20.22 -4.77 47.02
CA ARG A 28 -19.80 -5.56 48.18
C ARG A 28 -21.07 -5.94 48.93
N HIS A 29 -21.47 -7.21 48.84
CA HIS A 29 -22.38 -7.78 49.83
C HIS A 29 -21.59 -7.79 51.12
N ARG A 30 -21.73 -6.69 51.88
CA ARG A 30 -21.35 -6.60 53.27
C ARG A 30 -22.10 -7.76 53.93
N GLN A 31 -21.40 -8.83 54.27
CA GLN A 31 -21.94 -9.87 55.15
C GLN A 31 -22.30 -9.14 56.45
N HIS A 32 -23.55 -8.72 56.54
CA HIS A 32 -24.12 -8.25 57.78
C HIS A 32 -24.15 -9.47 58.68
N LYS A 33 -23.25 -9.47 59.67
CA LYS A 33 -23.25 -10.37 60.81
C LYS A 33 -24.70 -10.48 61.29
N GLN A 34 -25.36 -11.61 61.03
CA GLN A 34 -26.76 -11.79 61.39
C GLN A 34 -26.86 -11.73 62.91
N ILE A 35 -27.53 -10.71 63.41
CA ILE A 35 -27.94 -10.63 64.81
C ILE A 35 -29.12 -11.61 64.95
N PRO A 36 -29.08 -12.59 65.87
CA PRO A 36 -30.18 -13.53 66.06
C PRO A 36 -31.43 -12.76 66.49
N GLY A 37 -32.54 -12.92 65.76
CA GLY A 37 -33.86 -12.43 66.16
C GLY A 37 -34.43 -11.22 65.42
N VAL A 38 -33.73 -10.65 64.43
CA VAL A 38 -34.28 -9.55 63.60
C VAL A 38 -34.58 -10.07 62.20
N SER A 39 -35.79 -9.82 61.70
CA SER A 39 -36.18 -10.21 60.34
C SER A 39 -35.24 -9.61 59.31
N SER A 40 -34.83 -10.41 58.32
CA SER A 40 -33.86 -9.98 57.31
C SER A 40 -34.27 -8.66 56.66
N GLY A 41 -35.57 -8.42 56.46
CA GLY A 41 -36.12 -7.20 55.85
C GLY A 41 -35.89 -5.89 56.62
N CYS A 42 -35.60 -5.95 57.91
CA CYS A 42 -35.34 -4.77 58.73
C CYS A 42 -33.85 -4.48 58.93
N GLN A 43 -33.00 -5.48 58.68
CA GLN A 43 -31.55 -5.30 58.72
C GLN A 43 -31.03 -4.54 57.48
N GLN A 44 -31.80 -4.45 56.39
CA GLN A 44 -31.44 -3.62 55.24
C GLN A 44 -31.69 -2.12 55.50
N GLY A 45 -30.65 -1.31 55.30
CA GLY A 45 -30.75 0.15 55.38
C GLY A 45 -31.77 0.70 54.39
N GLY A 46 -32.59 1.66 54.82
CA GLY A 46 -33.65 2.25 53.99
C GLY A 46 -35.06 2.03 54.52
N CYS A 47 -35.24 1.14 55.50
CA CYS A 47 -36.50 0.96 56.22
C CYS A 47 -36.76 2.11 57.22
N LEU A 48 -38.01 2.60 57.29
CA LEU A 48 -38.48 3.59 58.29
C LEU A 48 -39.17 2.90 59.46
N THR A 49 -40.08 1.95 59.16
CA THR A 49 -40.85 1.21 60.16
C THR A 49 -40.77 -0.27 59.86
N CYS A 50 -40.61 -1.09 60.91
CA CYS A 50 -40.30 -2.51 60.80
C CYS A 50 -41.21 -3.34 61.72
N SER A 51 -41.44 -4.60 61.34
CA SER A 51 -41.97 -5.64 62.22
C SER A 51 -41.16 -6.94 62.09
N ASP A 52 -41.15 -7.73 63.15
CA ASP A 52 -40.42 -9.01 63.18
C ASP A 52 -41.02 -10.05 62.21
N TYR A 53 -42.31 -9.96 61.91
CA TYR A 53 -43.01 -10.93 61.06
C TYR A 53 -43.08 -10.53 59.59
N ASN A 54 -43.36 -9.26 59.30
CA ASN A 54 -43.59 -8.78 57.93
C ASN A 54 -42.35 -8.09 57.34
N GLY A 55 -41.26 -7.98 58.10
CA GLY A 55 -40.09 -7.20 57.66
C GLY A 55 -40.38 -5.70 57.67
N CYS A 56 -39.87 -5.00 56.67
CA CYS A 56 -40.06 -3.56 56.53
C CYS A 56 -41.49 -3.19 56.09
N LEU A 57 -42.13 -2.29 56.84
CA LEU A 57 -43.49 -1.80 56.59
C LEU A 57 -43.53 -0.49 55.78
N SER A 58 -42.46 0.32 55.84
CA SER A 58 -42.35 1.56 55.05
C SER A 58 -40.90 1.88 54.72
N CYS A 59 -40.64 2.32 53.49
CA CYS A 59 -39.32 2.67 53.00
C CYS A 59 -39.09 4.18 52.98
N LYS A 60 -37.83 4.60 53.13
CA LYS A 60 -37.42 5.99 52.86
C LYS A 60 -37.77 6.39 51.41
N PRO A 61 -38.05 7.67 51.13
CA PRO A 61 -38.55 8.12 49.81
C PRO A 61 -37.69 7.80 48.58
N ARG A 62 -36.42 7.42 48.74
CA ARG A 62 -35.52 7.03 47.64
C ARG A 62 -35.47 5.52 47.36
N PHE A 63 -36.12 4.72 48.19
CA PHE A 63 -36.08 3.26 48.11
C PHE A 63 -37.42 2.74 47.59
N PHE A 64 -37.36 1.58 46.94
CA PHE A 64 -38.51 0.81 46.48
C PHE A 64 -38.76 -0.35 47.43
N MET A 65 -40.01 -0.52 47.82
CA MET A 65 -40.46 -1.66 48.60
C MET A 65 -40.64 -2.88 47.68
N HIS A 66 -39.97 -3.98 48.01
CA HIS A 66 -40.13 -5.27 47.37
C HIS A 66 -40.64 -6.29 48.40
N LEU A 67 -41.52 -7.19 47.97
CA LEU A 67 -42.03 -8.29 48.80
C LEU A 67 -41.28 -9.57 48.43
N GLU A 68 -40.32 -9.94 49.27
CA GLU A 68 -39.53 -11.15 49.10
C GLU A 68 -40.27 -12.35 49.67
N ARG A 69 -40.38 -13.44 48.89
CA ARG A 69 -41.07 -14.65 49.31
C ARG A 69 -40.07 -15.65 49.91
N ILE A 70 -40.21 -15.95 51.20
CA ILE A 70 -39.42 -16.95 51.91
C ILE A 70 -40.36 -18.09 52.33
N GLY A 71 -40.37 -19.17 51.54
CA GLY A 71 -41.33 -20.26 51.69
C GLY A 71 -42.76 -19.78 51.45
N MET A 72 -43.59 -19.81 52.50
CA MET A 72 -44.98 -19.31 52.46
C MET A 72 -45.12 -17.86 52.96
N LYS A 73 -44.05 -17.27 53.50
CA LYS A 73 -44.08 -15.90 54.05
C LYS A 73 -43.67 -14.88 52.99
N GLN A 74 -44.24 -13.69 53.07
CA GLN A 74 -43.80 -12.51 52.32
C GLN A 74 -43.27 -11.48 53.30
N ILE A 75 -42.04 -11.02 53.08
CA ILE A 75 -41.41 -9.99 53.90
C ILE A 75 -41.13 -8.75 53.05
N GLY A 76 -41.38 -7.58 53.60
CA GLY A 76 -41.04 -6.31 52.97
C GLY A 76 -39.56 -5.99 53.13
N VAL A 77 -38.92 -5.63 52.03
CA VAL A 77 -37.52 -5.19 51.98
C VAL A 77 -37.41 -3.90 51.16
N CYS A 78 -36.52 -2.99 51.57
CA CYS A 78 -36.30 -1.72 50.86
C CYS A 78 -35.04 -1.80 50.01
N MET A 79 -35.15 -1.53 48.71
CA MET A 79 -34.04 -1.58 47.76
C MET A 79 -33.86 -0.25 47.03
N THR A 80 -32.64 0.07 46.61
CA THR A 80 -32.37 1.25 45.76
C THR A 80 -32.79 1.04 44.30
N SER A 81 -32.93 -0.20 43.87
CA SER A 81 -33.38 -0.59 42.54
C SER A 81 -34.10 -1.93 42.63
N CYS A 82 -35.10 -2.15 41.77
CA CYS A 82 -35.89 -3.38 41.80
C CYS A 82 -35.08 -4.57 41.25
N PRO A 83 -35.30 -5.79 41.78
CA PRO A 83 -34.62 -6.99 41.32
C PRO A 83 -35.06 -7.39 39.89
N PRO A 84 -34.31 -8.28 39.21
CA PRO A 84 -34.69 -8.80 37.89
C PRO A 84 -36.13 -9.33 37.86
N GLY A 85 -36.86 -9.06 36.77
CA GLY A 85 -38.29 -9.38 36.65
C GLY A 85 -39.24 -8.40 37.35
N PHE A 86 -38.74 -7.31 37.95
CA PHE A 86 -39.54 -6.24 38.54
C PHE A 86 -39.10 -4.87 38.03
N TYR A 87 -40.06 -3.95 37.92
CA TYR A 87 -39.81 -2.54 37.61
C TYR A 87 -40.29 -1.65 38.77
N GLY A 88 -39.68 -0.47 38.90
CA GLY A 88 -40.01 0.48 39.97
C GLY A 88 -41.22 1.34 39.62
N THR A 89 -42.23 1.36 40.49
CA THR A 89 -43.38 2.26 40.41
C THR A 89 -43.26 3.29 41.53
N ARG A 90 -43.27 4.59 41.20
CA ARG A 90 -43.28 5.67 42.18
C ARG A 90 -44.71 6.21 42.34
N SER A 91 -45.22 6.22 43.56
CA SER A 91 -46.49 6.86 43.90
C SER A 91 -46.28 7.91 44.99
N PRO A 92 -47.24 8.83 45.19
CA PRO A 92 -47.17 9.80 46.29
C PRO A 92 -47.06 9.15 47.67
N GLU A 93 -47.54 7.91 47.81
CA GLU A 93 -47.58 7.19 49.09
C GLU A 93 -46.33 6.33 49.32
N ARG A 94 -45.87 5.59 48.31
CA ARG A 94 -44.68 4.73 48.41
C ARG A 94 -44.14 4.34 47.04
N ASN A 95 -42.83 4.14 46.95
CA ASN A 95 -42.25 3.49 45.78
C ASN A 95 -42.25 1.97 45.98
N THR A 96 -42.67 1.22 44.97
CA THR A 96 -42.81 -0.23 45.04
C THR A 96 -42.21 -0.92 43.83
N CYS A 97 -41.70 -2.13 44.02
CA CYS A 97 -41.28 -2.99 42.93
C CYS A 97 -42.46 -3.82 42.44
N THR A 98 -42.86 -3.59 41.19
CA THR A 98 -43.99 -4.26 40.54
C THR A 98 -43.44 -5.32 39.58
N LYS A 99 -44.02 -6.52 39.59
CA LYS A 99 -43.57 -7.62 38.73
C LYS A 99 -43.83 -7.30 37.26
N CYS A 100 -42.90 -7.63 36.39
CA CYS A 100 -43.08 -7.62 34.94
C CYS A 100 -44.15 -8.64 34.50
N ARG A 101 -44.62 -8.51 33.26
CA ARG A 101 -45.48 -9.54 32.65
C ARG A 101 -44.76 -10.89 32.52
N SER A 102 -45.54 -11.96 32.39
CA SER A 102 -45.06 -13.33 32.31
C SER A 102 -44.13 -13.60 31.14
N GLU A 103 -44.25 -12.86 30.05
CA GLU A 103 -43.45 -13.04 28.82
C GLU A 103 -42.11 -12.29 28.90
N CYS A 104 -41.94 -11.45 29.94
CA CYS A 104 -40.78 -10.61 30.16
C CYS A 104 -39.81 -11.19 31.19
N ASP A 105 -38.52 -11.14 30.85
CA ASP A 105 -37.42 -11.30 31.81
C ASP A 105 -37.13 -9.97 32.52
N SER A 106 -37.13 -8.86 31.76
CA SER A 106 -36.98 -7.51 32.30
C SER A 106 -37.88 -6.53 31.56
N CYS A 107 -38.35 -5.52 32.26
CA CYS A 107 -39.26 -4.52 31.72
C CYS A 107 -38.97 -3.13 32.29
N PHE A 108 -39.26 -2.10 31.50
CA PHE A 108 -39.21 -0.71 31.93
C PHE A 108 -40.49 -0.34 32.69
N ASN A 109 -41.64 -0.84 32.23
CA ASN A 109 -42.93 -0.73 32.90
C ASN A 109 -43.83 -1.93 32.53
N LYS A 110 -45.09 -1.94 32.99
CA LYS A 110 -46.05 -3.03 32.73
C LYS A 110 -46.30 -3.32 31.23
N ASN A 111 -46.08 -2.34 30.37
CA ASN A 111 -46.38 -2.40 28.94
C ASN A 111 -45.14 -2.48 28.06
N PHE A 112 -43.97 -2.09 28.58
CA PHE A 112 -42.73 -2.01 27.82
C PHE A 112 -41.69 -2.95 28.42
N CYS A 113 -41.48 -4.05 27.73
CA CYS A 113 -40.44 -5.03 27.98
C CYS A 113 -39.10 -4.58 27.41
N THR A 114 -38.02 -4.90 28.10
CA THR A 114 -36.65 -4.68 27.61
C THR A 114 -35.96 -5.98 27.24
N ARG A 115 -36.44 -7.12 27.75
CA ARG A 115 -35.94 -8.45 27.40
C ARG A 115 -37.03 -9.50 27.58
N CYS A 116 -37.20 -10.32 26.57
CA CYS A 116 -38.18 -11.40 26.56
C CYS A 116 -37.63 -12.69 27.14
N ARG A 117 -38.53 -13.49 27.73
CA ARG A 117 -38.24 -14.88 28.11
C ARG A 117 -37.93 -15.73 26.88
N ALA A 118 -37.23 -16.84 27.10
CA ALA A 118 -37.04 -17.85 26.07
C ALA A 118 -38.38 -18.30 25.48
N GLY A 119 -38.45 -18.39 24.15
CA GLY A 119 -39.69 -18.67 23.40
C GLY A 119 -40.49 -17.41 23.00
N PHE A 120 -40.15 -16.23 23.52
CA PHE A 120 -40.76 -14.96 23.13
C PHE A 120 -39.72 -14.02 22.51
N TYR A 121 -40.17 -13.22 21.56
CA TYR A 121 -39.35 -12.31 20.77
C TYR A 121 -39.82 -10.88 20.95
N LEU A 122 -38.87 -9.96 21.18
CA LEU A 122 -39.15 -8.56 21.43
C LEU A 122 -39.48 -7.83 20.13
N HIS A 123 -40.59 -7.08 20.14
CA HIS A 123 -41.02 -6.22 19.06
C HIS A 123 -41.73 -4.98 19.64
N LEU A 124 -41.19 -3.79 19.37
CA LEU A 124 -41.73 -2.50 19.85
C LEU A 124 -42.03 -2.49 21.37
N GLY A 125 -41.14 -3.10 22.17
CA GLY A 125 -41.30 -3.18 23.62
C GLY A 125 -42.29 -4.25 24.09
N LYS A 126 -42.79 -5.13 23.23
CA LYS A 126 -43.67 -6.25 23.61
C LYS A 126 -43.02 -7.58 23.27
N CYS A 127 -43.27 -8.57 24.12
CA CYS A 127 -42.82 -9.95 23.90
C CYS A 127 -43.96 -10.77 23.32
N GLN A 128 -43.67 -11.47 22.22
CA GLN A 128 -44.65 -12.27 21.48
C GLN A 128 -44.02 -13.58 20.99
N GLU A 129 -44.81 -14.64 20.85
CA GLU A 129 -44.32 -15.95 20.39
C GLU A 129 -44.04 -15.98 18.88
N SER A 130 -44.81 -15.21 18.11
CA SER A 130 -44.71 -15.10 16.65
C SER A 130 -44.50 -13.64 16.24
N CYS A 131 -43.62 -13.43 15.26
CA CYS A 131 -43.36 -12.10 14.72
C CYS A 131 -44.45 -11.67 13.72
N PRO A 132 -44.75 -10.37 13.62
CA PRO A 132 -45.67 -9.83 12.62
C PRO A 132 -45.13 -10.02 11.20
N GLU A 133 -45.97 -9.77 10.21
CA GLU A 133 -45.59 -9.87 8.80
C GLU A 133 -44.36 -9.02 8.48
N GLY A 134 -43.47 -9.58 7.64
CA GLY A 134 -42.21 -8.94 7.26
C GLY A 134 -41.04 -9.14 8.23
N LEU A 135 -41.29 -9.67 9.43
CA LEU A 135 -40.25 -9.98 10.43
C LEU A 135 -40.10 -11.48 10.66
N VAL A 136 -38.92 -11.88 11.12
CA VAL A 136 -38.57 -13.26 11.49
C VAL A 136 -38.00 -13.31 12.90
N ARG A 137 -38.06 -14.49 13.50
CA ARG A 137 -37.54 -14.76 14.84
C ARG A 137 -36.02 -14.83 14.82
N SER A 138 -35.35 -14.03 15.63
CA SER A 138 -33.91 -14.13 15.88
C SER A 138 -33.67 -14.75 17.25
N ASP A 139 -33.18 -15.99 17.29
CA ASP A 139 -32.91 -16.68 18.57
C ASP A 139 -31.70 -16.10 19.30
N THR A 140 -30.73 -15.56 18.55
CA THR A 140 -29.53 -14.92 19.12
C THR A 140 -29.85 -13.61 19.81
N GLN A 141 -30.69 -12.78 19.18
CA GLN A 141 -31.10 -11.47 19.71
C GLN A 141 -32.36 -11.55 20.59
N ARG A 142 -33.14 -12.65 20.52
CA ARG A 142 -34.49 -12.77 21.13
C ARG A 142 -35.42 -11.63 20.73
N GLU A 143 -35.33 -11.27 19.45
CA GLU A 143 -36.01 -10.13 18.85
C GLU A 143 -36.67 -10.54 17.52
N CYS A 144 -37.70 -9.79 17.14
CA CYS A 144 -38.25 -9.88 15.80
C CYS A 144 -37.44 -8.97 14.88
N VAL A 145 -36.71 -9.58 13.95
CA VAL A 145 -35.78 -8.89 13.05
C VAL A 145 -36.30 -8.91 11.62
N PRO A 146 -35.89 -7.97 10.76
CA PRO A 146 -36.24 -8.01 9.35
C PRO A 146 -35.77 -9.31 8.68
N LYS A 147 -36.57 -9.83 7.75
CA LYS A 147 -36.14 -10.95 6.91
C LYS A 147 -35.14 -10.46 5.85
N CYS A 148 -33.85 -10.67 6.10
CA CYS A 148 -32.81 -10.26 5.16
C CYS A 148 -32.69 -11.20 3.94
N PRO A 149 -32.20 -10.68 2.79
CA PRO A 149 -31.80 -11.51 1.64
C PRO A 149 -30.74 -12.55 2.00
N ALA A 150 -30.61 -13.61 1.19
CA ALA A 150 -29.71 -14.73 1.46
C ALA A 150 -28.23 -14.31 1.49
N GLU A 151 -27.89 -13.26 0.76
CA GLU A 151 -26.55 -12.68 0.61
C GLU A 151 -26.20 -11.69 1.73
N CYS A 152 -27.18 -11.35 2.56
CA CYS A 152 -27.08 -10.34 3.61
C CYS A 152 -27.02 -10.98 5.00
N GLU A 153 -26.14 -10.47 5.87
CA GLU A 153 -26.03 -10.88 7.27
C GLU A 153 -26.96 -10.07 8.17
N SER A 154 -27.01 -8.74 7.97
CA SER A 154 -27.95 -7.86 8.67
C SER A 154 -28.44 -6.73 7.77
N CYS A 155 -29.71 -6.39 7.91
CA CYS A 155 -30.40 -5.46 7.02
C CYS A 155 -31.29 -4.49 7.82
N VAL A 156 -31.49 -3.28 7.29
CA VAL A 156 -32.43 -2.30 7.86
C VAL A 156 -33.87 -2.78 7.67
N ASN A 157 -34.13 -3.32 6.48
CA ASN A 157 -35.40 -3.86 6.04
C ASN A 157 -35.13 -5.01 5.06
N GLY A 158 -36.16 -5.64 4.50
CA GLY A 158 -35.98 -6.78 3.59
C GLY A 158 -35.22 -6.50 2.27
N GLU A 159 -34.84 -5.25 1.99
CA GLU A 159 -34.19 -4.84 0.75
C GLU A 159 -32.81 -4.21 0.97
N THR A 160 -32.68 -3.34 1.98
CA THR A 160 -31.45 -2.59 2.27
C THR A 160 -30.58 -3.34 3.27
N CYS A 161 -29.56 -4.00 2.75
CA CYS A 161 -28.53 -4.66 3.53
C CYS A 161 -27.56 -3.64 4.16
N MET A 162 -27.24 -3.84 5.44
CA MET A 162 -26.21 -3.08 6.15
C MET A 162 -24.88 -3.82 6.17
N GLN A 163 -24.91 -5.15 6.26
CA GLN A 163 -23.73 -6.00 6.34
C GLN A 163 -23.89 -7.20 5.43
N CYS A 164 -23.07 -7.27 4.40
CA CYS A 164 -23.02 -8.40 3.49
C CYS A 164 -22.37 -9.61 4.16
N ARG A 165 -22.74 -10.81 3.71
CA ARG A 165 -22.02 -12.02 4.12
C ARG A 165 -20.56 -11.97 3.66
N PRO A 166 -19.64 -12.67 4.36
CA PRO A 166 -18.22 -12.68 4.01
C PRO A 166 -17.97 -13.03 2.53
N GLY A 167 -17.13 -12.25 1.86
CA GLY A 167 -16.77 -12.45 0.45
C GLY A 167 -17.73 -11.79 -0.56
N LEU A 168 -18.65 -10.95 -0.11
CA LEU A 168 -19.50 -10.13 -0.96
C LEU A 168 -19.22 -8.64 -0.75
N TYR A 169 -19.39 -7.86 -1.82
CA TYR A 169 -19.17 -6.41 -1.83
C TYR A 169 -20.51 -5.68 -1.79
N GLN A 170 -20.62 -4.70 -0.88
CA GLN A 170 -21.81 -3.89 -0.76
C GLN A 170 -21.85 -2.76 -1.81
N LEU A 171 -22.99 -2.58 -2.45
CA LEU A 171 -23.27 -1.46 -3.34
C LEU A 171 -24.73 -1.04 -3.19
N SER A 172 -24.98 0.21 -2.78
CA SER A 172 -26.33 0.78 -2.66
C SER A 172 -27.30 -0.09 -1.84
N GLY A 173 -26.79 -0.67 -0.74
CA GLY A 173 -27.58 -1.54 0.14
C GLY A 173 -27.83 -2.96 -0.41
N ARG A 174 -27.19 -3.36 -1.50
CA ARG A 174 -27.22 -4.73 -2.04
C ARG A 174 -25.85 -5.36 -1.96
N CYS A 175 -25.81 -6.69 -1.89
CA CYS A 175 -24.58 -7.46 -1.81
C CYS A 175 -24.32 -8.16 -3.14
N HIS A 176 -23.11 -8.00 -3.65
CA HIS A 176 -22.70 -8.52 -4.95
C HIS A 176 -21.48 -9.42 -4.79
N HIS A 177 -21.50 -10.58 -5.44
CA HIS A 177 -20.32 -11.45 -5.52
C HIS A 177 -19.22 -10.85 -6.42
N VAL A 178 -19.62 -10.10 -7.44
CA VAL A 178 -18.75 -9.36 -8.34
C VAL A 178 -19.37 -7.97 -8.54
N CYS A 179 -18.57 -6.92 -8.42
CA CYS A 179 -19.06 -5.57 -8.61
C CYS A 179 -19.59 -5.37 -10.04
N PRO A 180 -20.73 -4.67 -10.23
CA PRO A 180 -21.26 -4.34 -11.55
C PRO A 180 -20.29 -3.50 -12.41
N ASP A 181 -20.62 -3.34 -13.69
CA ASP A 181 -19.88 -2.47 -14.62
C ASP A 181 -19.75 -1.04 -14.04
N ASP A 182 -18.62 -0.39 -14.31
CA ASP A 182 -18.21 0.91 -13.76
C ASP A 182 -17.90 0.93 -12.24
N TYR A 183 -17.90 -0.22 -11.58
CA TYR A 183 -17.44 -0.36 -10.19
C TYR A 183 -16.27 -1.34 -10.07
N GLU A 184 -15.43 -1.12 -9.07
CA GLU A 184 -14.31 -1.99 -8.72
C GLU A 184 -14.42 -2.45 -7.25
N PRO A 185 -13.94 -3.67 -6.93
CA PRO A 185 -13.96 -4.18 -5.57
C PRO A 185 -12.95 -3.45 -4.69
N ASN A 186 -13.39 -2.98 -3.52
CA ASN A 186 -12.53 -2.46 -2.47
C ASN A 186 -12.48 -3.46 -1.30
N ASP A 187 -11.47 -4.33 -1.29
CA ASP A 187 -11.32 -5.39 -0.28
C ASP A 187 -11.16 -4.87 1.16
N LYS A 188 -10.71 -3.62 1.35
CA LYS A 188 -10.55 -3.03 2.69
C LYS A 188 -11.88 -2.63 3.29
N LEU A 189 -12.82 -2.19 2.43
CA LEU A 189 -14.15 -1.75 2.85
C LEU A 189 -15.21 -2.83 2.61
N MET A 190 -14.91 -3.87 1.83
CA MET A 190 -15.89 -4.86 1.33
C MET A 190 -17.06 -4.17 0.61
N GLU A 191 -16.73 -3.14 -0.19
CA GLU A 191 -17.68 -2.30 -0.92
C GLU A 191 -17.28 -2.23 -2.39
N CYS A 192 -18.27 -1.99 -3.26
CA CYS A 192 -18.01 -1.64 -4.64
C CYS A 192 -17.83 -0.12 -4.75
N THR A 193 -16.64 0.31 -5.14
CA THR A 193 -16.33 1.72 -5.37
C THR A 193 -16.42 2.05 -6.86
N PRO A 194 -16.90 3.24 -7.25
CA PRO A 194 -16.89 3.64 -8.66
C PRO A 194 -15.47 3.58 -9.25
N GLN A 195 -15.35 3.02 -10.44
CA GLN A 195 -14.11 3.04 -11.21
C GLN A 195 -13.75 4.48 -11.54
N VAL A 196 -12.48 4.82 -11.30
CA VAL A 196 -11.95 6.12 -11.72
C VAL A 196 -11.32 5.97 -13.09
N HIS A 197 -11.79 6.73 -14.07
CA HIS A 197 -11.18 6.79 -15.40
C HIS A 197 -10.15 7.92 -15.47
N CYS A 198 -9.25 7.84 -16.44
CA CYS A 198 -8.27 8.91 -16.60
C CYS A 198 -8.90 10.15 -17.24
N GLU A 199 -8.76 11.29 -16.57
CA GLU A 199 -9.10 12.60 -17.12
C GLU A 199 -7.83 13.41 -17.38
N VAL A 200 -7.76 14.03 -18.56
CA VAL A 200 -6.62 14.85 -18.98
C VAL A 200 -7.07 16.26 -19.25
N GLY A 201 -6.19 17.22 -18.98
CA GLY A 201 -6.45 18.64 -19.17
C GLY A 201 -6.32 19.08 -20.62
N GLU A 202 -6.45 20.39 -20.81
CA GLU A 202 -6.21 21.02 -22.09
C GLU A 202 -4.76 20.84 -22.54
N TRP A 203 -4.57 20.84 -23.85
CA TRP A 203 -3.23 20.78 -24.43
C TRP A 203 -2.45 22.06 -24.13
N SER A 204 -1.16 21.94 -23.85
CA SER A 204 -0.26 23.08 -23.86
C SER A 204 -0.19 23.73 -25.24
N GLU A 205 0.26 24.97 -25.26
CA GLU A 205 0.76 25.59 -26.49
C GLU A 205 1.87 24.72 -27.12
N TRP A 206 1.98 24.79 -28.45
CA TRP A 206 3.02 24.08 -29.18
C TRP A 206 4.40 24.65 -28.85
N SER A 207 5.35 23.77 -28.56
CA SER A 207 6.75 24.18 -28.40
C SER A 207 7.29 24.81 -29.68
N PRO A 208 8.31 25.69 -29.62
CA PRO A 208 9.01 26.14 -30.81
C PRO A 208 9.55 24.97 -31.63
N CYS A 209 9.41 25.06 -32.95
CA CYS A 209 9.94 24.07 -33.89
C CYS A 209 11.43 23.81 -33.58
N SER A 210 11.79 22.55 -33.30
CA SER A 210 13.13 22.17 -32.90
C SER A 210 13.62 20.91 -33.61
N ARG A 211 14.95 20.74 -33.71
CA ARG A 211 15.56 19.50 -34.19
C ARG A 211 16.82 19.20 -33.37
N SER A 212 16.87 18.02 -32.75
CA SER A 212 17.98 17.60 -31.89
C SER A 212 18.29 18.61 -30.77
N GLY A 213 17.24 19.14 -30.12
CA GLY A 213 17.35 20.10 -29.02
C GLY A 213 17.75 21.53 -29.42
N ARG A 214 17.72 21.87 -30.72
CA ARG A 214 18.05 23.21 -31.24
C ARG A 214 16.86 23.80 -31.97
N THR A 215 16.73 25.13 -31.98
CA THR A 215 15.68 25.89 -32.69
C THR A 215 16.18 26.59 -33.96
N CYS A 216 17.46 26.40 -34.33
CA CYS A 216 18.12 27.02 -35.48
C CYS A 216 18.90 26.00 -36.33
N GLY A 217 19.26 26.38 -37.56
CA GLY A 217 20.16 25.58 -38.42
C GLY A 217 19.51 24.46 -39.25
N PHE A 218 18.20 24.24 -39.14
CA PHE A 218 17.45 23.22 -39.88
C PHE A 218 16.26 23.79 -40.66
N LYS A 219 15.73 23.00 -41.60
CA LYS A 219 14.55 23.33 -42.43
C LYS A 219 13.30 22.57 -42.00
N ARG A 220 13.47 21.33 -41.55
CA ARG A 220 12.43 20.47 -40.99
C ARG A 220 12.75 20.20 -39.54
N GLY A 221 11.78 20.33 -38.65
CA GLY A 221 11.89 20.01 -37.24
C GLY A 221 10.58 19.41 -36.73
N GLN A 222 10.45 19.33 -35.42
CA GLN A 222 9.25 18.89 -34.73
C GLN A 222 8.86 19.91 -33.66
N GLU A 223 7.55 20.12 -33.53
CA GLU A 223 6.91 20.80 -32.41
C GLU A 223 6.23 19.74 -31.55
N THR A 224 6.34 19.88 -30.23
CA THR A 224 5.72 18.99 -29.25
C THR A 224 4.78 19.82 -28.38
N ARG A 225 3.60 19.30 -28.12
CA ARG A 225 2.71 19.81 -27.06
C ARG A 225 2.39 18.71 -26.08
N THR A 226 2.09 19.08 -24.84
CA THR A 226 1.84 18.12 -23.77
C THR A 226 0.58 18.42 -22.98
N ARG A 227 -0.08 17.32 -22.64
CA ARG A 227 -1.10 17.08 -21.62
C ARG A 227 -0.68 17.21 -20.17
N GLN A 228 -1.54 17.67 -19.25
CA GLN A 228 -1.46 17.16 -17.87
C GLN A 228 -2.56 16.13 -17.62
N VAL A 229 -2.27 15.12 -16.81
CA VAL A 229 -3.28 14.18 -16.29
C VAL A 229 -3.90 14.83 -15.06
N LEU A 230 -5.20 15.11 -15.11
CA LEU A 230 -5.97 15.72 -14.02
C LEU A 230 -6.45 14.65 -13.04
N GLN A 231 -6.89 13.51 -13.56
CA GLN A 231 -7.31 12.37 -12.78
C GLN A 231 -6.60 11.12 -13.30
N TYR A 232 -5.89 10.42 -12.41
CA TYR A 232 -5.27 9.15 -12.75
C TYR A 232 -6.32 8.04 -12.70
N PRO A 233 -6.23 7.05 -13.61
CA PRO A 233 -7.17 5.95 -13.63
C PRO A 233 -6.92 4.98 -12.46
N SER A 234 -8.01 4.40 -11.97
CA SER A 234 -8.01 3.21 -11.11
C SER A 234 -7.44 1.99 -11.85
N PRO A 235 -7.08 0.90 -11.14
CA PRO A 235 -6.62 -0.35 -11.77
C PRO A 235 -7.55 -0.92 -12.83
N PHE A 236 -8.87 -0.73 -12.65
CA PHE A 236 -9.90 -1.19 -13.59
C PHE A 236 -10.39 -0.08 -14.53
N GLY A 237 -9.94 1.16 -14.33
CA GLY A 237 -10.33 2.31 -15.14
C GLY A 237 -9.66 2.38 -16.50
N GLN A 238 -10.22 3.20 -17.38
CA GLN A 238 -9.66 3.42 -18.71
C GLN A 238 -8.31 4.16 -18.64
N PRO A 239 -7.27 3.67 -19.35
CA PRO A 239 -5.95 4.30 -19.32
C PRO A 239 -6.00 5.70 -19.93
N CYS A 240 -5.04 6.53 -19.56
CA CYS A 240 -4.96 7.89 -20.09
C CYS A 240 -4.81 7.91 -21.61
N PRO A 241 -5.57 8.75 -22.31
CA PRO A 241 -5.35 8.99 -23.72
C PRO A 241 -3.98 9.68 -23.91
N GLU A 242 -3.50 9.79 -25.16
CA GLU A 242 -2.15 10.26 -25.46
C GLU A 242 -1.84 11.63 -24.81
N ILE A 243 -0.77 11.68 -24.01
CA ILE A 243 -0.40 12.87 -23.21
C ILE A 243 0.65 13.75 -23.89
N SER A 244 1.22 13.32 -24.99
CA SER A 244 2.23 14.07 -25.75
C SER A 244 1.98 13.91 -27.22
N GLU A 245 1.90 15.02 -27.95
CA GLU A 245 1.73 14.99 -29.38
C GLU A 245 2.92 15.65 -30.06
N ILE A 246 3.41 15.03 -31.13
CA ILE A 246 4.54 15.51 -31.92
C ILE A 246 4.06 15.76 -33.34
N LYS A 247 4.32 16.97 -33.84
CA LYS A 247 3.97 17.37 -35.19
C LYS A 247 5.18 17.91 -35.93
N GLU A 248 5.26 17.62 -37.23
CA GLU A 248 6.34 18.14 -38.06
C GLU A 248 6.13 19.61 -38.42
N CYS A 249 7.23 20.37 -38.41
CA CYS A 249 7.22 21.80 -38.71
C CYS A 249 8.33 22.18 -39.70
N LEU A 250 8.04 23.20 -40.52
CA LEU A 250 8.95 23.72 -41.53
C LEU A 250 9.34 25.16 -41.18
N VAL A 251 10.64 25.41 -41.01
CA VAL A 251 11.16 26.74 -40.66
C VAL A 251 12.22 27.22 -41.66
N LYS A 252 12.35 28.55 -41.79
CA LYS A 252 13.44 29.16 -42.55
C LYS A 252 14.76 28.89 -41.84
N ARG A 253 15.76 28.36 -42.55
CA ARG A 253 17.09 28.06 -41.99
C ARG A 253 17.77 29.35 -41.53
N ARG A 254 17.88 29.53 -40.20
CA ARG A 254 18.68 30.59 -39.58
C ARG A 254 20.02 30.05 -39.10
N LYS A 255 21.07 30.88 -39.17
CA LYS A 255 22.39 30.52 -38.64
C LYS A 255 22.30 30.50 -37.11
N CYS A 256 22.75 29.41 -36.49
CA CYS A 256 22.80 29.33 -35.03
C CYS A 256 23.86 30.28 -34.48
N PRO A 257 23.61 30.97 -33.36
CA PRO A 257 24.68 31.60 -32.61
C PRO A 257 25.70 30.53 -32.22
N GLU A 258 26.97 30.76 -32.53
CA GLU A 258 28.03 29.86 -32.12
C GLU A 258 28.09 29.90 -30.59
N LEU A 259 27.77 28.76 -29.93
CA LEU A 259 28.22 28.52 -28.57
C LEU A 259 29.75 28.55 -28.63
N GLY A 260 30.29 29.73 -28.34
CA GLY A 260 31.69 30.08 -28.50
C GLY A 260 32.52 29.26 -27.54
N GLU A 261 33.24 28.28 -28.08
CA GLU A 261 34.40 27.62 -27.46
C GLU A 261 35.00 26.56 -28.39
N ARG A 262 34.17 25.86 -29.19
CA ARG A 262 34.63 24.77 -30.07
C ARG A 262 35.25 25.20 -31.42
N GLY A 263 35.12 26.47 -31.79
CA GLY A 263 35.56 26.99 -33.10
C GLY A 263 37.04 27.41 -33.15
N THR A 264 37.54 27.99 -32.06
CA THR A 264 38.91 28.49 -31.91
C THR A 264 39.93 27.34 -31.85
N GLU A 265 39.65 26.32 -31.03
CA GLU A 265 40.47 25.10 -30.93
C GLU A 265 40.70 24.43 -32.29
N ARG A 266 39.64 24.35 -33.11
CA ARG A 266 39.70 23.69 -34.42
C ARG A 266 40.54 24.47 -35.44
N ARG A 267 40.62 25.80 -35.32
CA ARG A 267 41.48 26.67 -36.14
C ARG A 267 42.94 26.55 -35.69
N GLU A 268 43.21 26.60 -34.39
CA GLU A 268 44.57 26.44 -33.85
C GLU A 268 45.18 25.08 -34.18
N VAL A 269 44.39 24.00 -34.07
CA VAL A 269 44.85 22.65 -34.45
C VAL A 269 45.18 22.54 -35.94
N LYS A 270 44.44 23.26 -36.81
CA LYS A 270 44.73 23.30 -38.27
C LYS A 270 46.02 24.05 -38.57
N GLU A 271 46.26 25.20 -37.94
CA GLU A 271 47.50 25.98 -38.08
C GLU A 271 48.72 25.16 -37.60
N ARG A 272 48.66 24.56 -36.40
CA ARG A 272 49.72 23.68 -35.87
C ARG A 272 50.04 22.51 -36.80
N LYS A 273 49.03 21.88 -37.42
CA LYS A 273 49.24 20.80 -38.42
C LYS A 273 49.91 21.31 -39.70
N LYS A 274 49.62 22.54 -40.13
CA LYS A 274 50.20 23.15 -41.34
C LYS A 274 51.67 23.51 -41.13
N GLU A 275 52.04 24.01 -39.96
CA GLU A 275 53.44 24.28 -39.59
C GLU A 275 54.29 23.01 -39.52
N ARG A 276 53.82 21.98 -38.80
CA ARG A 276 54.51 20.67 -38.74
C ARG A 276 54.74 20.06 -40.13
N LYS A 277 53.81 20.25 -41.06
CA LYS A 277 53.95 19.78 -42.46
C LYS A 277 55.00 20.59 -43.24
N LYS A 278 55.15 21.89 -42.97
CA LYS A 278 56.20 22.74 -43.57
C LYS A 278 57.58 22.35 -43.04
N GLU A 279 57.73 22.09 -41.75
CA GLU A 279 58.99 21.66 -41.14
C GLU A 279 59.47 20.32 -41.69
N ARG A 280 58.60 19.30 -41.70
CA ARG A 280 58.91 17.99 -42.30
C ARG A 280 59.34 18.09 -43.77
N LYS A 281 58.74 19.01 -44.54
CA LYS A 281 59.16 19.29 -45.93
C LYS A 281 60.54 19.95 -46.01
N LYS A 282 60.88 20.85 -45.08
CA LYS A 282 62.21 21.48 -45.00
C LYS A 282 63.27 20.45 -44.63
N GLU A 283 63.00 19.57 -43.67
CA GLU A 283 63.90 18.50 -43.27
C GLU A 283 64.18 17.53 -44.41
N ARG A 284 63.15 17.01 -45.08
CA ARG A 284 63.32 16.14 -46.27
C ARG A 284 64.14 16.80 -47.38
N LYS A 285 64.00 18.12 -47.58
CA LYS A 285 64.84 18.87 -48.54
C LYS A 285 66.30 18.96 -48.07
N LYS A 286 66.55 19.13 -46.76
CA LYS A 286 67.91 19.13 -46.19
C LYS A 286 68.56 17.74 -46.32
N GLU A 287 67.83 16.67 -46.05
CA GLU A 287 68.31 15.29 -46.21
C GLU A 287 68.68 14.97 -47.66
N ARG A 288 67.79 15.25 -48.62
CA ARG A 288 68.09 15.08 -50.06
C ARG A 288 69.33 15.87 -50.51
N LYS A 289 69.56 17.06 -49.94
CA LYS A 289 70.78 17.83 -50.21
C LYS A 289 72.03 17.18 -49.58
N LYS A 290 71.91 16.58 -48.40
CA LYS A 290 73.01 15.83 -47.77
C LYS A 290 73.35 14.56 -48.56
N GLU A 291 72.34 13.83 -49.04
CA GLU A 291 72.53 12.64 -49.89
C GLU A 291 73.22 12.99 -51.21
N ARG A 292 72.75 14.00 -51.94
CA ARG A 292 73.43 14.48 -53.16
C ARG A 292 74.89 14.89 -52.93
N LYS A 293 75.21 15.45 -51.75
CA LYS A 293 76.61 15.75 -51.38
C LYS A 293 77.42 14.48 -51.08
N LYS A 294 76.82 13.46 -50.46
CA LYS A 294 77.45 12.15 -50.23
C LYS A 294 77.72 11.43 -51.56
N GLU A 295 76.76 11.42 -52.48
CA GLU A 295 76.92 10.83 -53.82
C GLU A 295 78.03 11.52 -54.62
N ARG A 296 78.09 12.86 -54.61
CA ARG A 296 79.20 13.61 -55.25
C ARG A 296 80.56 13.26 -54.65
N LYS A 297 80.65 13.05 -53.33
CA LYS A 297 81.89 12.60 -52.68
C LYS A 297 82.25 11.15 -53.03
N LYS A 298 81.25 10.28 -53.19
CA LYS A 298 81.43 8.87 -53.59
C LYS A 298 81.91 8.77 -55.04
N GLY A 299 81.25 9.46 -55.98
CA GLY A 299 81.70 9.52 -57.38
C GLY A 299 83.11 10.08 -57.55
N ARG A 300 83.53 11.03 -56.72
CA ARG A 300 84.91 11.55 -56.73
C ARG A 300 85.95 10.54 -56.20
N LYS A 301 85.56 9.62 -55.31
CA LYS A 301 86.38 8.48 -54.87
C LYS A 301 86.42 7.37 -55.92
N ASP A 302 85.29 7.10 -56.59
CA ASP A 302 85.19 6.05 -57.61
C ASP A 302 85.97 6.41 -58.89
N ILE A 303 85.99 7.70 -59.29
CA ILE A 303 86.85 8.20 -60.38
C ILE A 303 88.34 8.00 -60.03
N CYS A 304 88.76 8.31 -58.81
CA CYS A 304 90.14 8.09 -58.37
C CYS A 304 90.53 6.60 -58.36
N ARG A 305 89.58 5.71 -58.07
CA ARG A 305 89.77 4.25 -58.14
C ARG A 305 89.88 3.75 -59.59
N GLN A 306 89.09 4.30 -60.52
CA GLN A 306 89.15 3.92 -61.93
C GLN A 306 90.42 4.42 -62.63
N THR A 307 90.94 5.61 -62.34
CA THR A 307 92.20 6.10 -62.95
C THR A 307 93.42 5.23 -62.59
N VAL A 308 93.40 4.57 -61.44
CA VAL A 308 94.44 3.61 -61.03
C VAL A 308 94.29 2.27 -61.77
N GLN A 309 93.08 1.92 -62.22
CA GLN A 309 92.79 0.62 -62.82
C GLN A 309 92.94 0.61 -64.36
N THR A 310 92.90 1.76 -65.04
CA THR A 310 93.08 1.88 -66.50
C THR A 310 94.54 1.90 -66.97
N LEU A 311 95.52 1.80 -66.07
CA LEU A 311 96.96 1.75 -66.41
C LEU A 311 97.53 0.32 -66.49
N LEU A 312 96.71 -0.74 -66.42
CA LEU A 312 97.18 -2.11 -66.21
C LEU A 312 96.58 -3.19 -67.14
N ILE A 313 96.04 -2.85 -68.32
CA ILE A 313 95.42 -3.88 -69.18
C ILE A 313 95.69 -3.60 -70.67
N ASP A 314 96.81 -4.13 -71.19
CA ASP A 314 97.01 -4.46 -72.61
C ASP A 314 97.81 -5.77 -72.66
N PHE A 315 97.13 -6.91 -72.47
CA PHE A 315 97.51 -8.23 -73.03
C PHE A 315 96.29 -9.15 -72.94
N THR A 316 95.67 -9.39 -74.11
CA THR A 316 94.69 -10.44 -74.42
C THR A 316 95.41 -11.82 -74.50
N PRO A 317 94.77 -12.96 -74.83
CA PRO A 317 93.34 -13.34 -74.88
C PRO A 317 93.01 -14.70 -74.21
N SER A 318 91.71 -14.97 -74.21
CA SER A 318 90.95 -16.23 -74.02
C SER A 318 91.58 -17.58 -74.42
N CYS A 319 91.34 -18.61 -73.59
CA CYS A 319 91.17 -20.02 -73.98
C CYS A 319 90.17 -20.72 -73.04
N ASP A 320 89.16 -21.36 -73.63
CA ASP A 320 88.21 -22.29 -73.02
C ASP A 320 88.89 -23.53 -72.41
N TYR A 321 88.25 -24.18 -71.42
CA TYR A 321 87.92 -25.64 -71.39
C TYR A 321 87.14 -26.00 -70.09
N PRO A 322 86.30 -27.06 -70.07
CA PRO A 322 85.22 -27.27 -69.10
C PRO A 322 85.45 -28.37 -68.04
N VAL A 323 84.71 -28.23 -66.93
CA VAL A 323 84.01 -29.20 -66.04
C VAL A 323 84.72 -30.49 -65.57
N ALA A 324 84.77 -30.70 -64.24
CA ALA A 324 84.15 -31.80 -63.45
C ALA A 324 84.61 -31.74 -61.95
N PRO A 325 84.12 -32.59 -61.02
CA PRO A 325 82.83 -32.47 -60.32
C PRO A 325 82.96 -32.51 -58.77
N ALA A 326 81.80 -32.62 -58.11
CA ALA A 326 81.46 -32.51 -56.67
C ALA A 326 82.25 -33.34 -55.64
N PRO A 327 81.95 -33.15 -54.35
CA PRO A 327 81.19 -34.23 -53.70
C PRO A 327 79.98 -33.77 -52.87
N THR A 328 79.04 -34.71 -52.80
CA THR A 328 77.86 -34.81 -51.96
C THR A 328 78.20 -35.16 -50.51
N GLU A 329 77.49 -34.57 -49.54
CA GLU A 329 76.94 -35.30 -48.39
C GLU A 329 75.59 -34.69 -47.99
N SER A 330 74.68 -35.56 -47.57
CA SER A 330 73.25 -35.33 -47.35
C SER A 330 72.93 -35.39 -45.82
N PRO A 331 71.73 -35.74 -45.36
CA PRO A 331 70.78 -34.79 -44.74
C PRO A 331 70.39 -35.17 -43.29
N VAL A 332 69.74 -34.29 -42.53
CA VAL A 332 68.85 -34.73 -41.44
C VAL A 332 67.63 -33.80 -41.33
N ASN A 333 66.46 -34.39 -41.59
CA ASN A 333 65.12 -33.89 -41.23
C ASN A 333 64.89 -33.97 -39.71
N GLY A 334 64.09 -33.07 -39.18
CA GLY A 334 63.50 -33.22 -37.84
C GLY A 334 62.39 -32.21 -37.61
N SER A 335 61.15 -32.68 -37.86
CA SER A 335 59.84 -32.33 -37.26
C SER A 335 59.49 -30.90 -36.86
#